data_AF-A0A7S2DDL2-F1
#
_entry.id   AF-A0A7S2DDL2-F1
#
_cell.length_a   1.000
_cell.length_b   1.000
_cell.length_c   1.000
_cell.angle_alpha   90.00
_cell.angle_beta   90.00
_cell.angle_gamma   90.00
#
_symmetry.space_group_name_H-M   'P 1'
#
loop_
_entity.id
_entity.type
_entity.pdbx_description
1 polymer ?
#
loop_
_entity_poly.entity_id
_entity_poly.type
_entity_poly.pdbx_seq_one_letter_code
_entity_poly.pdbx_strand_id
1 'polypeptide(L)'
;QWLLWRGCRGGSISVSNCGCCGDTSRDGLAKVKSVLPHGASSPLLAVVWFGANDSVDSRINSWQHVPLQRFKANLAMIVKVVKARFQHVILLSPPPVHLPTYRAVFWAIHHGESGDGQAMDRSMALTKAYAQAVGEVAEGAGG
;
A
#
# COMPACT_ATOMS: atom_id res chain seq x y z
N GLN A 1 -0.80 0.65 -3.48
CA GLN A 1 -0.52 1.47 -4.68
C GLN A 1 0.56 2.49 -4.30
N TRP A 2 1.55 2.77 -5.15
CA TRP A 2 2.61 3.75 -4.85
C TRP A 2 2.36 5.04 -5.62
N LEU A 3 2.53 6.20 -4.99
CA LEU A 3 2.59 7.48 -5.70
C LEU A 3 3.92 8.17 -5.42
N LEU A 4 4.58 8.57 -6.48
CA LEU A 4 5.90 9.15 -6.49
C LEU A 4 5.78 10.60 -6.98
N TRP A 5 6.18 11.56 -6.16
CA TRP A 5 6.15 12.97 -6.52
C TRP A 5 7.54 13.44 -6.92
N ARG A 6 7.65 13.99 -8.13
CA ARG A 6 8.90 14.54 -8.66
C ARG A 6 8.81 16.07 -8.65
N GLY A 7 9.72 16.68 -7.90
CA GLY A 7 9.86 18.12 -7.75
C GLY A 7 10.48 18.80 -8.95
N CYS A 8 10.18 20.08 -9.09
CA CYS A 8 10.40 20.83 -10.31
C CYS A 8 11.53 21.84 -10.25
N ARG A 9 12.15 22.04 -11.42
CA ARG A 9 12.81 23.30 -11.75
C ARG A 9 11.79 24.15 -12.49
N GLY A 10 11.42 25.31 -11.93
CA GLY A 10 10.55 26.29 -12.59
C GLY A 10 9.03 26.18 -12.33
N GLY A 11 8.58 25.53 -11.24
CA GLY A 11 7.18 25.59 -10.80
C GLY A 11 6.21 24.53 -11.33
N SER A 12 6.65 23.60 -12.19
CA SER A 12 5.79 22.55 -12.78
C SER A 12 5.81 21.20 -12.05
N ILE A 13 4.80 20.87 -11.25
CA ILE A 13 4.75 19.59 -10.51
C ILE A 13 4.63 18.38 -11.46
N SER A 14 5.37 17.30 -11.18
CA SER A 14 5.24 16.02 -11.90
C SER A 14 4.96 14.85 -10.95
N VAL A 15 4.05 13.97 -11.35
CA VAL A 15 3.58 12.84 -10.53
C VAL A 15 3.72 11.55 -11.33
N SER A 16 4.21 10.50 -10.68
CA SER A 16 4.31 9.15 -11.25
C SER A 16 3.61 8.15 -10.33
N ASN A 17 2.79 7.29 -10.90
CA ASN A 17 2.16 6.18 -10.18
C ASN A 17 2.98 4.90 -10.43
N CYS A 18 3.42 4.26 -9.36
CA CYS A 18 4.22 3.04 -9.40
C CYS A 18 3.49 1.83 -8.80
N GLY A 19 2.19 1.94 -8.51
CA GLY A 19 1.39 0.84 -7.97
C GLY A 19 0.89 -0.11 -9.04
N CYS A 20 0.81 -1.40 -8.70
CA CYS A 20 0.08 -2.41 -9.46
C CYS A 20 -1.14 -2.88 -8.67
N CYS A 21 -2.22 -3.22 -9.38
CA CYS A 21 -3.40 -3.79 -8.76
C CYS A 21 -3.03 -5.12 -8.06
N GLY A 22 -3.56 -5.35 -6.86
CA GLY A 22 -3.33 -6.59 -6.12
C GLY A 22 -1.99 -6.68 -5.37
N ASP A 23 -1.07 -5.73 -5.52
CA ASP A 23 0.21 -5.75 -4.78
C ASP A 23 0.03 -5.74 -3.27
N THR A 24 0.86 -6.52 -2.59
CA THR A 24 1.08 -6.46 -1.15
C THR A 24 2.36 -5.67 -0.82
N SER A 25 2.61 -5.39 0.45
CA SER A 25 3.88 -4.80 0.91
C SER A 25 5.10 -5.68 0.57
N ARG A 26 4.92 -7.00 0.46
CA ARG A 26 5.97 -7.95 0.04
C ARG A 26 6.38 -7.66 -1.40
N ASP A 27 5.41 -7.53 -2.30
CA ASP A 27 5.66 -7.28 -3.73
C ASP A 27 6.24 -5.87 -3.93
N GLY A 28 5.69 -4.91 -3.18
CA GLY A 28 6.20 -3.56 -3.09
C GLY A 28 7.68 -3.49 -2.69
N LEU A 29 8.08 -4.21 -1.65
CA LEU A 29 9.48 -4.28 -1.21
C LEU A 29 10.39 -4.89 -2.28
N ALA A 30 9.93 -5.93 -2.98
CA ALA A 30 10.73 -6.59 -4.02
C ALA A 30 11.05 -5.66 -5.20
N LYS A 31 10.14 -4.73 -5.54
CA LYS A 31 10.29 -3.83 -6.70
C LYS A 31 10.67 -2.40 -6.36
N VAL A 32 10.70 -2.01 -5.08
CA VAL A 32 10.89 -0.60 -4.69
C VAL A 32 12.09 0.05 -5.38
N LYS A 33 13.23 -0.65 -5.53
CA LYS A 33 14.40 -0.07 -6.19
C LYS A 33 14.22 0.16 -7.69
N SER A 34 13.49 -0.71 -8.40
CA SER A 34 13.33 -0.61 -9.85
C SER A 34 12.28 0.41 -10.26
N VAL A 35 11.28 0.66 -9.41
CA VAL A 35 10.20 1.62 -9.70
C VAL A 35 10.54 3.06 -9.31
N LEU A 36 11.58 3.27 -8.51
CA LEU A 36 12.04 4.61 -8.17
C LEU A 36 12.64 5.31 -9.41
N PRO A 37 12.49 6.64 -9.52
CA PRO A 37 12.86 7.37 -10.71
C PRO A 37 14.38 7.41 -10.83
N HIS A 38 14.89 7.17 -12.03
CA HIS A 38 16.31 7.28 -12.34
C HIS A 38 16.59 8.70 -12.87
N GLY A 39 17.57 9.41 -12.31
CA GLY A 39 17.98 10.73 -12.83
C GLY A 39 18.49 11.73 -11.78
N ALA A 40 19.05 12.84 -12.26
CA ALA A 40 19.76 13.86 -11.47
C ALA A 40 18.87 14.88 -10.72
N SER A 41 17.55 14.86 -10.93
CA SER A 41 16.62 15.73 -10.19
C SER A 41 16.27 15.08 -8.85
N SER A 42 16.63 15.73 -7.74
CA SER A 42 16.29 15.30 -6.38
C SER A 42 14.76 15.33 -6.20
N PRO A 43 14.09 14.18 -6.07
CA PRO A 43 12.66 14.16 -5.87
C PRO A 43 12.30 14.60 -4.44
N LEU A 44 11.19 15.32 -4.29
CA LEU A 44 10.84 15.94 -3.00
C LEU A 44 10.04 15.00 -2.11
N LEU A 45 9.06 14.28 -2.66
CA LEU A 45 8.06 13.57 -1.85
C LEU A 45 7.76 12.18 -2.42
N ALA A 46 7.68 11.19 -1.55
CA ALA A 46 7.15 9.88 -1.87
C ALA A 46 5.97 9.54 -0.96
N VAL A 47 4.95 8.90 -1.53
CA VAL A 47 3.79 8.40 -0.81
C VAL A 47 3.77 6.87 -0.88
N VAL A 48 3.79 6.24 0.28
CA VAL A 48 3.77 4.79 0.45
C VAL A 48 2.39 4.38 0.96
N TRP A 49 1.69 3.52 0.22
CA TRP A 49 0.29 3.16 0.54
C TRP A 49 0.01 1.67 0.33
N PHE A 50 0.12 0.90 1.43
CA PHE A 50 -0.10 -0.55 1.51
C PHE A 50 -1.06 -0.90 2.64
N GLY A 51 -1.45 -2.18 2.72
CA GLY A 51 -2.25 -2.70 3.82
C GLY A 51 -3.56 -3.34 3.37
N ALA A 52 -4.17 -2.86 2.27
CA ALA A 52 -5.49 -3.35 1.83
C ALA A 52 -5.46 -4.80 1.31
N ASN A 53 -4.38 -5.19 0.64
CA ASN A 53 -4.17 -6.58 0.19
C ASN A 53 -3.45 -7.41 1.24
N ASP A 54 -2.56 -6.79 2.01
CA ASP A 54 -1.85 -7.43 3.12
C ASP A 54 -2.81 -7.93 4.22
N SER A 55 -3.89 -7.18 4.48
CA SER A 55 -4.84 -7.43 5.56
C SER A 55 -5.91 -8.46 5.24
N VAL A 56 -5.83 -9.18 4.13
CA VAL A 56 -6.86 -10.17 3.82
C VAL A 56 -6.87 -11.32 4.83
N ASP A 57 -7.99 -12.00 5.00
CA ASP A 57 -8.10 -13.21 5.81
C ASP A 57 -7.26 -14.31 5.18
N SER A 58 -6.20 -14.71 5.88
CA SER A 58 -5.27 -15.76 5.46
C SER A 58 -5.92 -17.10 5.12
N ARG A 59 -7.10 -17.40 5.67
CA ARG A 59 -7.82 -18.66 5.41
C ARG A 59 -8.57 -18.64 4.08
N ILE A 60 -8.91 -17.45 3.59
CA ILE A 60 -9.64 -17.24 2.32
C ILE A 60 -8.66 -16.87 1.21
N ASN A 61 -7.69 -16.00 1.50
CA ASN A 61 -6.74 -15.49 0.53
C ASN A 61 -5.32 -15.45 1.13
N SER A 62 -4.72 -16.62 1.27
CA SER A 62 -3.35 -16.78 1.80
C SER A 62 -2.28 -16.14 0.92
N TRP A 63 -2.55 -15.99 -0.39
CA TRP A 63 -1.59 -15.46 -1.35
C TRP A 63 -1.30 -13.96 -1.15
N GLN A 64 -2.34 -13.15 -0.90
CA GLN A 64 -2.17 -11.73 -0.60
C GLN A 64 -1.89 -11.46 0.88
N HIS A 65 -2.24 -12.39 1.78
CA HIS A 65 -2.03 -12.16 3.19
C HIS A 65 -0.54 -11.94 3.52
N VAL A 66 -0.25 -10.86 4.25
CA VAL A 66 1.07 -10.59 4.82
C VAL A 66 0.89 -10.41 6.32
N PRO A 67 1.48 -11.27 7.17
CA PRO A 67 1.34 -11.16 8.62
C PRO A 67 1.75 -9.78 9.14
N LEU A 68 1.03 -9.26 10.14
CA LEU A 68 1.17 -7.87 10.61
C LEU A 68 2.62 -7.48 10.93
N GLN A 69 3.38 -8.36 11.59
CA GLN A 69 4.80 -8.11 11.90
C GLN A 69 5.65 -8.00 10.62
N ARG A 70 5.40 -8.87 9.64
CA ARG A 70 6.09 -8.83 8.34
C ARG A 70 5.72 -7.58 7.55
N PHE A 71 4.46 -7.18 7.58
CA PHE A 71 3.97 -5.94 6.98
C PHE A 71 4.73 -4.72 7.52
N LYS A 72 4.86 -4.59 8.85
CA LYS A 72 5.64 -3.51 9.49
C LYS A 72 7.10 -3.52 9.06
N ALA A 73 7.73 -4.70 9.04
CA ALA A 73 9.11 -4.85 8.58
C ALA A 73 9.29 -4.46 7.11
N ASN A 74 8.36 -4.86 6.24
CA ASN A 74 8.36 -4.49 4.83
C ASN A 74 8.27 -2.96 4.67
N LEU A 75 7.31 -2.31 5.36
CA LEU A 75 7.14 -0.86 5.33
C LEU A 75 8.39 -0.12 5.82
N ALA A 76 8.99 -0.54 6.93
CA ALA A 76 10.21 0.07 7.44
C ALA A 76 11.36 -0.01 6.42
N MET A 77 11.53 -1.15 5.76
CA MET A 77 12.55 -1.36 4.73
C MET A 77 12.29 -0.52 3.48
N ILE A 78 11.04 -0.44 3.04
CA ILE A 78 10.62 0.46 1.96
C ILE A 78 10.97 1.90 2.32
N VAL A 79 10.55 2.38 3.49
CA VAL A 79 10.77 3.77 3.94
C VAL A 79 12.26 4.07 3.94
N LYS A 80 13.10 3.15 4.43
CA LYS A 80 14.55 3.29 4.37
C LYS A 80 15.07 3.47 2.94
N VAL A 81 14.61 2.67 1.98
CA VAL A 81 15.04 2.78 0.57
C VAL A 81 14.57 4.10 -0.05
N VAL A 82 13.34 4.51 0.25
CA VAL A 82 12.75 5.74 -0.29
C VAL A 82 13.41 6.98 0.32
N LYS A 83 13.61 7.03 1.64
CA LYS A 83 14.29 8.13 2.33
C LYS A 83 15.71 8.38 1.82
N ALA A 84 16.38 7.37 1.28
CA ALA A 84 17.70 7.54 0.68
C ALA A 84 17.68 8.38 -0.62
N ARG A 85 16.50 8.61 -1.22
CA ARG A 85 16.35 9.35 -2.48
C ARG A 85 15.38 10.53 -2.41
N PHE A 86 14.48 10.58 -1.44
CA PHE A 86 13.40 11.56 -1.34
C PHE A 86 13.55 12.40 -0.08
N GLN A 87 13.25 13.70 -0.19
CA GLN A 87 13.33 14.62 0.97
C GLN A 87 12.25 14.34 2.01
N HIS A 88 11.05 13.97 1.56
CA HIS A 88 9.90 13.67 2.39
C HIS A 88 9.30 12.32 2.02
N VAL A 89 8.81 11.61 3.03
CA VAL A 89 8.08 10.34 2.87
C VAL A 89 6.82 10.41 3.69
N ILE A 90 5.68 10.19 3.05
CA ILE A 90 4.37 10.08 3.70
C ILE A 90 3.93 8.62 3.62
N LEU A 91 3.51 8.08 4.76
CA LEU A 91 2.81 6.80 4.83
C LEU A 91 1.31 7.06 4.88
N LEU A 92 0.55 6.40 4.00
CA LEU A 92 -0.91 6.39 4.06
C LEU A 92 -1.39 5.04 4.60
N SER A 93 -2.34 5.09 5.53
CA SER A 93 -3.05 3.89 6.00
C SER A 93 -3.93 3.32 4.89
N PRO A 94 -4.16 1.99 4.86
CA PRO A 94 -5.11 1.41 3.93
C PRO A 94 -6.51 2.00 4.13
N PRO A 95 -7.28 2.24 3.06
CA PRO A 95 -8.63 2.78 3.18
C PRO A 95 -9.56 1.75 3.85
N PRO A 96 -10.60 2.20 4.57
CA PRO A 96 -11.59 1.30 5.13
C PRO A 96 -12.34 0.55 4.01
N VAL A 97 -12.67 -0.72 4.28
CA VAL A 97 -13.43 -1.55 3.34
C VAL A 97 -14.92 -1.46 3.65
N HIS A 98 -15.71 -0.91 2.73
CA HIS A 98 -17.17 -0.98 2.82
C HIS A 98 -17.64 -2.35 2.33
N LEU A 99 -17.83 -3.26 3.28
CA LEU A 99 -18.14 -4.68 3.04
C LEU A 99 -19.32 -4.93 2.08
N PRO A 100 -20.48 -4.25 2.19
CA PRO A 100 -21.59 -4.47 1.27
C PRO A 100 -21.23 -4.14 -0.18
N THR A 101 -20.59 -3.00 -0.43
CA THR A 101 -20.16 -2.61 -1.79
C THR A 101 -19.06 -3.53 -2.30
N TYR A 102 -18.08 -3.87 -1.46
CA TYR A 102 -17.01 -4.78 -1.83
C TYR A 102 -17.56 -6.14 -2.27
N ARG A 103 -18.46 -6.72 -1.48
CA ARG A 103 -19.15 -7.99 -1.79
C ARG A 103 -19.89 -7.94 -3.12
N ALA A 104 -20.76 -6.94 -3.29
CA ALA A 104 -21.58 -6.85 -4.51
C ALA A 104 -20.71 -6.67 -5.77
N VAL A 105 -19.71 -5.79 -5.71
CA VAL A 105 -18.87 -5.47 -6.88
C VAL A 105 -17.86 -6.58 -7.16
N PHE A 106 -17.12 -7.03 -6.16
CA PHE A 106 -16.09 -8.06 -6.33
C PHE A 106 -16.71 -9.36 -6.82
N TRP A 107 -17.81 -9.81 -6.21
CA TRP A 107 -18.46 -11.05 -6.60
C TRP A 107 -19.06 -10.96 -8.00
N ALA A 108 -19.72 -9.86 -8.35
CA ALA A 108 -20.27 -9.68 -9.69
C ALA A 108 -19.18 -9.67 -10.76
N ILE A 109 -18.03 -9.03 -10.51
CA ILE A 109 -16.90 -9.00 -11.46
C ILE A 109 -16.30 -10.39 -11.66
N HIS A 110 -16.16 -11.19 -10.60
CA HIS A 110 -15.45 -12.47 -10.66
C HIS A 110 -16.33 -13.68 -10.95
N HIS A 111 -17.63 -13.60 -10.64
CA HIS A 111 -18.57 -14.73 -10.71
C HIS A 111 -19.85 -14.42 -11.51
N GLY A 112 -20.10 -13.17 -11.89
CA GLY A 112 -21.26 -12.79 -12.71
C GLY A 112 -22.60 -12.76 -11.96
N GLU A 113 -22.59 -12.81 -10.62
CA GLU A 113 -23.79 -12.87 -9.78
C GLU A 113 -23.63 -12.08 -8.47
N SER A 114 -24.69 -12.01 -7.64
CA SER A 114 -24.63 -11.38 -6.31
C SER A 114 -23.80 -12.21 -5.33
N GLY A 115 -23.00 -11.55 -4.49
CA GLY A 115 -22.17 -12.18 -3.46
C GLY A 115 -22.84 -12.34 -2.10
N ASP A 116 -24.18 -12.31 -2.03
CA ASP A 116 -24.91 -12.40 -0.76
C ASP A 116 -24.61 -13.71 -0.01
N GLY A 117 -24.42 -13.62 1.31
CA GLY A 117 -24.07 -14.77 2.16
C GLY A 117 -22.62 -15.27 2.06
N GLN A 118 -21.86 -14.86 1.04
CA GLN A 118 -20.49 -15.33 0.83
C GLN A 118 -19.48 -14.76 1.84
N ALA A 119 -18.49 -15.57 2.21
CA ALA A 119 -17.39 -15.14 3.07
C ALA A 119 -16.45 -14.20 2.29
N MET A 120 -16.08 -13.06 2.90
CA MET A 120 -15.20 -12.07 2.28
C MET A 120 -13.81 -12.14 2.90
N ASP A 121 -12.78 -12.06 2.04
CA ASP A 121 -11.39 -12.03 2.48
C ASP A 121 -10.99 -10.69 3.11
N ARG A 122 -11.80 -9.64 3.01
CA ARG A 122 -11.52 -8.32 3.58
C ARG A 122 -12.57 -7.94 4.60
N SER A 123 -12.18 -7.18 5.63
CA SER A 123 -13.11 -6.58 6.60
C SER A 123 -12.50 -5.32 7.24
N MET A 124 -13.35 -4.43 7.78
CA MET A 124 -12.87 -3.25 8.51
C MET A 124 -11.99 -3.62 9.71
N ALA A 125 -12.34 -4.69 10.43
CA ALA A 125 -11.58 -5.15 11.60
C ALA A 125 -10.16 -5.58 11.21
N LEU A 126 -10.02 -6.34 10.11
CA LEU A 126 -8.72 -6.75 9.61
C LEU A 126 -7.89 -5.55 9.16
N THR A 127 -8.48 -4.64 8.36
CA THR A 127 -7.77 -3.47 7.84
C THR A 127 -7.36 -2.47 8.94
N LYS A 128 -8.13 -2.38 10.03
CA LYS A 128 -7.82 -1.50 11.18
C LYS A 128 -6.45 -1.77 11.79
N ALA A 129 -6.09 -3.04 12.00
CA ALA A 129 -4.78 -3.40 12.56
C ALA A 129 -3.62 -2.94 11.67
N TYR A 130 -3.80 -3.01 10.34
CA TYR A 130 -2.80 -2.57 9.37
C TYR A 130 -2.72 -1.04 9.28
N ALA A 131 -3.84 -0.34 9.45
CA ALA A 131 -3.85 1.12 9.58
C ALA A 131 -3.09 1.60 10.82
N GLN A 132 -3.28 0.94 11.97
CA GLN A 132 -2.52 1.23 13.19
C GLN A 132 -1.02 0.95 13.01
N ALA A 133 -0.68 -0.18 12.40
CA ALA A 133 0.69 -0.56 12.10
C ALA A 133 1.41 0.46 11.19
N VAL A 134 0.70 1.13 10.27
CA VAL A 134 1.27 2.22 9.47
C VAL A 134 1.69 3.40 10.36
N GLY A 135 0.84 3.79 11.32
CA GLY A 135 1.16 4.84 12.29
C GLY A 135 2.39 4.50 13.13
N GLU A 136 2.46 3.28 13.65
CA GLU A 136 3.60 2.80 14.44
C GLU A 136 4.92 2.82 13.66
N VAL A 137 4.89 2.49 12.36
CA VAL A 137 6.08 2.58 11.49
C VAL A 137 6.44 4.04 11.19
N ALA A 138 5.45 4.93 11.00
CA ALA A 138 5.69 6.34 10.76
C ALA A 138 6.39 7.01 11.96
N GLU A 139 5.93 6.73 13.17
CA GLU A 139 6.52 7.22 14.43
C GLU A 139 7.96 6.71 14.60
N GLY A 140 8.18 5.40 14.40
CA GLY A 140 9.52 4.81 14.51
C GLY A 140 10.50 5.27 13.42
N ALA A 141 9.99 5.74 12.28
CA ALA A 141 10.80 6.31 11.21
C ALA A 141 11.03 7.82 11.36
N GLY A 142 10.36 8.50 12.29
CA GLY A 142 10.39 9.96 12.48
C GLY A 142 11.61 10.53 13.22
N GLY A 143 12.65 9.72 13.46
CA GLY A 143 13.96 10.16 13.95
C GLY A 143 14.91 10.61 12.85
#